data_AF-A0A452Y982-F1
#
_entry.id   AF-A0A452Y982-F1
#
_cell.length_a   1.000
_cell.length_b   1.000
_cell.length_c   1.000
_cell.angle_alpha   90.00
_cell.angle_beta   90.00
_cell.angle_gamma   90.00
#
_symmetry.space_group_name_H-M   'P 1'
#
loop_
_entity.id
_entity.type
_entity.pdbx_description
1 polymer ?
#
loop_
_entity_poly.entity_id
_entity_poly.type
_entity_poly.pdbx_seq_one_letter_code
_entity_poly.pdbx_strand_id
1 'polypeptide(L)'
;QVLLDFIRQINDANGPMEVQRERYGPALYTLTKLVLAVRLYLHLSLARFGQKKIGKDDIAVLHQAVVIYTEEFGKFTTFIGEVFVNAPFFISAEDAGADSRKNDEYRETIIPAGKTHEVILSVEAVNSYIAWDFSLQQGALSTLLDIGFHVEYISPSREKTLILPYRRYEADQGNFCTVFAGSYKLVWDNSYSTFFKKVLIGILFVIYSLYI
;
A
#
# COMPACT_ATOMS: atom_id res chain seq x y z
N GLN A 1 -24.72 -8.84 2.83
CA GLN A 1 -25.66 -8.00 2.09
C GLN A 1 -25.36 -6.51 2.30
N VAL A 2 -25.53 -5.97 3.51
CA VAL A 2 -25.31 -4.54 3.84
C VAL A 2 -23.95 -3.97 3.38
N LEU A 3 -22.85 -4.69 3.58
CA LEU A 3 -21.51 -4.23 3.15
C LEU A 3 -21.36 -4.18 1.62
N LEU A 4 -21.92 -5.18 0.91
CA LEU A 4 -21.91 -5.20 -0.56
C LEU A 4 -22.81 -4.11 -1.14
N ASP A 5 -23.93 -3.83 -0.47
CA ASP A 5 -24.84 -2.74 -0.83
C ASP A 5 -24.18 -1.37 -0.59
N PHE A 6 -23.42 -1.22 0.50
CA PHE A 6 -22.61 -0.03 0.79
C PHE A 6 -21.48 0.19 -0.21
N ILE A 7 -20.71 -0.85 -0.55
CA ILE A 7 -19.65 -0.78 -1.58
C ILE A 7 -20.23 -0.43 -2.95
N ARG A 8 -21.41 -0.97 -3.29
CA ARG A 8 -22.13 -0.59 -4.51
C ARG A 8 -22.55 0.86 -4.50
N GLN A 9 -23.02 1.38 -3.36
CA GLN A 9 -23.46 2.77 -3.23
C GLN A 9 -22.29 3.76 -3.25
N ILE A 10 -21.14 3.39 -2.70
CA ILE A 10 -19.89 4.19 -2.75
C ILE A 10 -19.33 4.28 -4.17
N ASN A 11 -19.32 3.16 -4.89
CA ASN A 11 -18.82 3.10 -6.27
C ASN A 11 -19.88 3.44 -7.33
N ASP A 12 -21.05 3.91 -6.89
CA ASP A 12 -22.06 4.43 -7.80
C ASP A 12 -21.52 5.68 -8.50
N ALA A 13 -21.67 5.76 -9.82
CA ALA A 13 -21.27 6.90 -10.64
C ALA A 13 -22.00 8.20 -10.23
N ASN A 14 -23.13 8.10 -9.54
CA ASN A 14 -23.86 9.23 -8.93
C ASN A 14 -23.86 9.15 -7.39
N GLY A 15 -22.97 8.34 -6.83
CA GLY A 15 -22.85 8.12 -5.40
C GLY A 15 -22.30 9.34 -4.66
N PRO A 16 -22.38 9.33 -3.31
CA PRO A 16 -21.92 10.45 -2.48
C PRO A 16 -20.43 10.78 -2.70
N MET A 17 -19.59 9.80 -3.00
CA MET A 17 -18.18 9.97 -3.38
C MET A 17 -18.02 10.78 -4.67
N GLU A 18 -18.83 10.47 -5.68
CA GLU A 18 -18.81 11.15 -6.98
C GLU A 18 -19.28 12.59 -6.88
N VAL A 19 -20.33 12.83 -6.10
CA VAL A 19 -20.84 14.18 -5.82
C VAL A 19 -19.79 15.02 -5.07
N GLN A 20 -19.09 14.44 -4.09
CA GLN A 20 -18.02 15.16 -3.39
C GLN A 20 -16.83 15.44 -4.30
N ARG A 21 -16.45 14.48 -5.16
CA ARG A 21 -15.38 14.69 -6.14
C ARG A 21 -15.75 15.76 -7.16
N GLU A 22 -16.97 15.78 -7.66
CA GLU A 22 -17.42 16.82 -8.60
C GLU A 22 -17.46 18.19 -7.92
N ARG A 23 -17.85 18.25 -6.64
CA ARG A 23 -18.02 19.50 -5.91
C ARG A 23 -16.73 20.10 -5.36
N TYR A 24 -15.79 19.26 -4.95
CA TYR A 24 -14.58 19.68 -4.21
C TYR A 24 -13.29 19.14 -4.81
N GLY A 25 -13.36 18.12 -5.66
CA GLY A 25 -12.21 17.51 -6.29
C GLY A 25 -11.76 18.30 -7.54
N PRO A 26 -10.44 18.46 -7.75
CA PRO A 26 -9.94 19.04 -8.99
C PRO A 26 -10.30 18.14 -10.18
N ALA A 27 -10.44 18.75 -11.37
CA ALA A 27 -11.07 18.15 -12.54
C ALA A 27 -10.20 17.11 -13.28
N LEU A 28 -9.67 16.10 -12.57
CA LEU A 28 -8.75 15.09 -13.09
C LEU A 28 -9.28 14.40 -14.36
N TYR A 29 -10.55 14.01 -14.40
CA TYR A 29 -11.12 13.36 -15.58
C TYR A 29 -11.16 14.29 -16.79
N THR A 30 -11.47 15.57 -16.58
CA THR A 30 -11.44 16.58 -17.64
C THR A 30 -10.01 16.82 -18.12
N LEU A 31 -9.03 16.90 -17.21
CA LEU A 31 -7.61 17.01 -17.55
C LEU A 31 -7.10 15.78 -18.30
N THR A 32 -7.52 14.59 -17.91
CA THR A 32 -7.19 13.33 -18.58
C THR A 32 -7.75 13.31 -20.01
N LYS A 33 -9.01 13.74 -20.19
CA LYS A 33 -9.60 13.90 -21.52
C LYS A 33 -8.83 14.92 -22.36
N LEU A 34 -8.42 16.05 -21.78
CA LEU A 34 -7.67 17.11 -22.46
C LEU A 34 -6.30 16.60 -22.95
N VAL A 35 -5.52 15.95 -22.10
CA VAL A 35 -4.19 15.42 -22.51
C VAL A 35 -4.32 14.31 -23.54
N LEU A 36 -5.35 13.47 -23.46
CA LEU A 36 -5.62 12.46 -24.49
C LEU A 36 -5.98 13.10 -25.83
N ALA A 37 -6.82 14.14 -25.83
CA ALA A 37 -7.17 14.89 -27.04
C ALA A 37 -5.94 15.56 -27.66
N VAL A 38 -5.08 16.18 -26.85
CA VAL A 38 -3.79 16.76 -27.28
C VAL A 38 -2.87 15.70 -27.89
N ARG A 39 -2.70 14.55 -27.23
CA ARG A 39 -1.86 13.45 -27.73
C ARG A 39 -2.39 12.87 -29.03
N LEU A 40 -3.70 12.66 -29.12
CA LEU A 40 -4.36 12.16 -30.33
C LEU A 40 -4.19 13.15 -31.49
N TYR A 41 -4.41 14.44 -31.23
CA TYR A 41 -4.22 15.50 -32.22
C TYR A 41 -2.77 15.52 -32.75
N LEU A 42 -1.78 15.45 -31.86
CA LEU A 42 -0.37 15.38 -32.22
C LEU A 42 -0.06 14.13 -33.06
N HIS A 43 -0.56 12.96 -32.66
CA HIS A 43 -0.35 11.71 -33.41
C HIS A 43 -0.96 11.77 -34.81
N LEU A 44 -2.20 12.27 -34.95
CA LEU A 44 -2.85 12.42 -36.24
C LEU A 44 -2.15 13.46 -37.12
N SER A 45 -1.65 14.54 -36.52
CA SER A 45 -0.91 15.59 -37.22
C SER A 45 0.46 15.10 -37.70
N LEU A 46 1.17 14.30 -36.89
CA LEU A 46 2.43 13.65 -37.25
C LEU A 46 2.23 12.52 -38.28
N ALA A 47 1.16 11.74 -38.19
CA ALA A 47 0.85 10.71 -39.18
C ALA A 47 0.50 11.30 -40.56
N ARG A 48 0.05 12.57 -40.60
CA ARG A 48 -0.26 13.33 -41.83
C ARG A 48 0.86 14.28 -42.25
N PHE A 49 2.02 14.23 -41.59
CA PHE A 49 3.14 15.11 -41.88
C PHE A 49 3.60 14.89 -43.33
N GLY A 50 3.35 15.87 -44.19
CA GLY A 50 3.59 15.80 -45.63
C GLY A 50 2.35 16.02 -46.50
N GLN A 51 1.13 15.80 -45.99
CA GLN A 51 -0.11 16.01 -46.76
C GLN A 51 -0.82 17.34 -46.43
N LYS A 52 -0.67 17.88 -45.22
CA LYS A 52 -1.22 19.18 -44.82
C LYS A 52 -0.35 19.80 -43.72
N LYS A 53 0.04 21.07 -43.86
CA LYS A 53 0.75 21.80 -42.80
C LYS A 53 -0.24 22.18 -41.69
N ILE A 54 0.20 22.07 -40.43
CA ILE A 54 -0.55 22.54 -39.26
C ILE A 54 -0.64 24.07 -39.34
N GLY A 55 -1.84 24.63 -39.17
CA GLY A 55 -2.05 26.08 -39.19
C GLY A 55 -1.45 26.78 -37.97
N LYS A 56 -1.15 28.08 -38.08
CA LYS A 56 -0.69 28.88 -36.93
C LYS A 56 -1.74 28.92 -35.82
N ASP A 57 -3.02 29.01 -36.20
CA ASP A 57 -4.14 29.05 -35.25
C ASP A 57 -4.28 27.70 -34.51
N ASP A 58 -4.10 26.58 -35.22
CA ASP A 58 -4.11 25.25 -34.60
C ASP A 58 -2.97 25.09 -33.58
N ILE A 59 -1.78 25.62 -33.89
CA ILE A 59 -0.63 25.63 -32.97
C ILE A 59 -0.94 26.50 -31.75
N ALA A 60 -1.59 27.65 -31.94
CA ALA A 60 -1.96 28.54 -30.83
C ALA A 60 -2.96 27.87 -29.88
N VAL A 61 -3.99 27.21 -30.42
CA VAL A 61 -4.97 26.43 -29.64
C VAL A 61 -4.28 25.28 -28.89
N LEU A 62 -3.40 24.55 -29.56
CA LEU A 62 -2.66 23.45 -28.95
C LEU A 62 -1.75 23.94 -27.80
N HIS A 63 -1.05 25.07 -28.02
CA HIS A 63 -0.22 25.69 -27.00
C HIS A 63 -1.06 26.10 -25.79
N GLN A 64 -2.20 26.76 -26.02
CA GLN A 64 -3.12 27.16 -24.95
C GLN A 64 -3.66 25.95 -24.18
N ALA A 65 -4.02 24.86 -24.87
CA ALA A 65 -4.47 23.62 -24.24
C ALA A 65 -3.38 22.99 -23.34
N VAL A 66 -2.12 23.02 -23.76
CA VAL A 66 -0.99 22.54 -22.96
C VAL A 66 -0.73 23.42 -21.73
N VAL A 67 -0.82 24.75 -21.88
CA VAL A 67 -0.69 25.69 -20.76
C VAL A 67 -1.76 25.43 -19.71
N ILE A 68 -3.04 25.38 -20.13
CA ILE A 68 -4.17 25.10 -19.25
C ILE A 68 -3.99 23.75 -18.55
N TYR A 69 -3.63 22.70 -19.30
CA TYR A 69 -3.38 21.38 -18.71
C TYR A 69 -2.29 21.44 -17.64
N THR A 70 -1.18 22.13 -17.91
CA THR A 70 -0.04 22.19 -16.98
C THR A 70 -0.40 22.94 -15.69
N GLU A 71 -1.08 24.09 -15.81
CA GLU A 71 -1.51 24.88 -14.66
C GLU A 71 -2.53 24.13 -13.78
N GLU A 72 -3.56 23.55 -14.41
CA GLU A 72 -4.62 22.84 -13.69
C GLU A 72 -4.14 21.50 -13.13
N PHE A 73 -3.24 20.79 -13.83
CA PHE A 73 -2.62 19.59 -13.29
C PHE A 73 -1.69 19.90 -12.12
N GLY A 74 -1.00 21.05 -12.16
CA GLY A 74 -0.25 21.58 -11.01
C GLY A 74 -1.15 21.75 -9.78
N LYS A 75 -2.29 22.44 -9.94
CA LYS A 75 -3.30 22.60 -8.86
C LYS A 75 -3.80 21.26 -8.34
N PHE A 76 -4.09 20.31 -9.24
CA PHE A 76 -4.48 18.95 -8.86
C PHE A 76 -3.40 18.27 -8.01
N THR A 77 -2.13 18.32 -8.43
CA THR A 77 -1.03 17.69 -7.67
C THR A 77 -0.79 18.35 -6.32
N THR A 78 -0.92 19.67 -6.21
CA THR A 78 -0.86 20.38 -4.93
C THR A 78 -2.00 19.95 -4.01
N PHE A 79 -3.23 19.95 -4.51
CA PHE A 79 -4.40 19.53 -3.74
C PHE A 79 -4.25 18.09 -3.23
N ILE A 80 -3.88 17.14 -4.09
CA ILE A 80 -3.65 15.76 -3.67
C ILE A 80 -2.48 15.68 -2.69
N GLY A 81 -1.40 16.43 -2.89
CA GLY A 81 -0.29 16.51 -1.94
C GLY A 81 -0.74 16.96 -0.55
N GLU A 82 -1.57 18.01 -0.46
CA GLU A 82 -2.14 18.49 0.80
C GLU A 82 -3.08 17.46 1.45
N VAL A 83 -3.94 16.80 0.66
CA VAL A 83 -4.79 15.71 1.14
C VAL A 83 -3.93 14.58 1.70
N PHE A 84 -2.83 14.22 1.05
CA PHE A 84 -1.92 13.17 1.50
C PHE A 84 -1.12 13.54 2.76
N VAL A 85 -0.68 14.79 2.90
CA VAL A 85 0.04 15.27 4.10
C VAL A 85 -0.88 15.30 5.32
N ASN A 86 -2.13 15.66 5.14
CA ASN A 86 -3.11 15.76 6.23
C ASN A 86 -3.96 14.50 6.39
N ALA A 87 -3.69 13.49 5.56
CA ALA A 87 -4.43 12.25 5.60
C ALA A 87 -4.05 11.46 6.86
N PRO A 88 -5.04 10.97 7.62
CA PRO A 88 -4.78 10.25 8.86
C PRO A 88 -4.18 8.84 8.62
N PHE A 89 -3.96 8.44 7.36
CA PHE A 89 -3.31 7.18 6.98
C PHE A 89 -1.78 7.29 6.80
N PHE A 90 -1.22 8.49 6.60
CA PHE A 90 0.22 8.70 6.61
C PHE A 90 0.61 9.28 7.97
N ILE A 91 0.93 8.38 8.91
CA ILE A 91 1.75 8.78 10.07
C ILE A 91 3.09 9.25 9.51
N SER A 92 3.52 10.46 9.92
CA SER A 92 4.85 10.94 9.58
C SER A 92 5.89 9.92 10.05
N ALA A 93 7.06 9.91 9.43
CA ALA A 93 8.14 9.06 9.89
C ALA A 93 8.36 9.25 11.41
N GLU A 94 8.34 10.49 11.88
CA GLU A 94 8.41 10.86 13.29
C GLU A 94 7.27 10.26 14.14
N ASP A 95 6.01 10.43 13.72
CA ASP A 95 4.82 9.97 14.43
C ASP A 95 4.66 8.44 14.39
N ALA A 96 5.25 7.78 13.38
CA ALA A 96 5.44 6.34 13.30
C ALA A 96 6.64 5.83 14.14
N GLY A 97 7.34 6.71 14.86
CA GLY A 97 8.47 6.36 15.74
C GLY A 97 9.83 6.32 15.04
N ALA A 98 10.00 7.08 13.95
CA ALA A 98 11.21 7.08 13.15
C ALA A 98 12.10 8.33 13.37
N ASP A 99 11.77 9.26 14.27
CA ASP A 99 12.76 10.27 14.71
C ASP A 99 13.63 9.82 15.88
N SER A 100 13.42 8.59 16.38
CA SER A 100 14.42 7.80 17.10
C SER A 100 15.48 7.18 16.18
N ARG A 101 15.63 7.69 14.93
CA ARG A 101 16.66 7.32 13.94
C ARG A 101 18.10 7.75 14.31
N LYS A 102 18.39 7.87 15.60
CA LYS A 102 19.75 7.83 16.13
C LYS A 102 19.90 6.56 16.96
N ASN A 103 20.39 5.51 16.30
CA ASN A 103 21.05 4.33 16.89
C ASN A 103 20.25 3.14 17.47
N ASP A 104 18.93 3.07 17.41
CA ASP A 104 18.24 1.82 17.80
C ASP A 104 17.98 0.94 16.56
N GLU A 105 18.97 0.08 16.29
CA GLU A 105 18.82 -1.36 16.10
C GLU A 105 17.48 -1.81 15.46
N TYR A 106 17.51 -2.37 14.25
CA TYR A 106 16.48 -3.35 13.88
C TYR A 106 16.31 -4.29 15.07
N ARG A 107 15.09 -4.48 15.59
CA ARG A 107 14.89 -5.33 16.77
C ARG A 107 15.30 -6.76 16.44
N GLU A 108 16.56 -7.08 16.71
CA GLU A 108 17.11 -8.41 16.52
C GLU A 108 16.40 -9.35 17.46
N THR A 109 15.63 -10.27 16.90
CA THR A 109 14.92 -11.28 17.69
C THR A 109 15.63 -12.60 17.52
N ILE A 110 16.27 -13.07 18.59
CA ILE A 110 16.95 -14.37 18.61
C ILE A 110 15.93 -15.46 18.93
N ILE A 111 15.76 -16.41 18.01
CA ILE A 111 14.86 -17.55 18.15
C ILE A 111 15.71 -18.80 18.36
N PRO A 112 15.76 -19.39 19.58
CA PRO A 112 16.56 -20.56 19.86
C PRO A 112 16.19 -21.77 19.01
N ALA A 113 17.10 -22.74 18.90
CA ALA A 113 16.81 -24.05 18.31
C ALA A 113 15.66 -24.73 19.07
N GLY A 114 14.72 -25.34 18.36
CA GLY A 114 13.59 -26.05 18.96
C GLY A 114 12.49 -25.13 19.51
N LYS A 115 12.50 -23.83 19.18
CA LYS A 115 11.56 -22.83 19.71
C LYS A 115 10.83 -22.06 18.62
N THR A 116 9.70 -21.46 18.99
CA THR A 116 8.94 -20.52 18.17
C THR A 116 8.96 -19.14 18.80
N HIS A 117 8.82 -18.12 17.96
CA HIS A 117 8.54 -16.75 18.36
C HIS A 117 7.20 -16.34 17.78
N GLU A 118 6.37 -15.71 18.61
CA GLU A 118 4.99 -15.41 18.28
C GLU A 118 4.68 -13.96 18.59
N VAL A 119 4.02 -13.29 17.65
CA VAL A 119 3.47 -11.95 17.85
C VAL A 119 1.97 -12.01 17.66
N ILE A 120 1.22 -11.56 18.66
CA ILE A 120 -0.24 -11.51 18.62
C ILE A 120 -0.67 -10.05 18.50
N LEU A 121 -1.44 -9.76 17.46
CA LEU A 121 -1.99 -8.46 17.15
C LEU A 121 -3.50 -8.50 17.40
N SER A 122 -4.01 -7.57 18.20
CA SER A 122 -5.45 -7.37 18.38
C SER A 122 -5.94 -6.36 17.37
N VAL A 123 -6.87 -6.77 16.52
CA VAL A 123 -7.47 -5.93 15.48
C VAL A 123 -8.91 -5.62 15.86
N GLU A 124 -9.20 -4.35 16.12
CA GLU A 124 -10.51 -3.90 16.60
C GLU A 124 -11.54 -3.79 15.47
N ALA A 125 -11.09 -3.51 14.25
CA ALA A 125 -11.95 -3.32 13.08
C ALA A 125 -11.44 -4.09 11.86
N VAL A 126 -12.39 -4.61 11.09
CA VAL A 126 -12.13 -5.17 9.76
C VAL A 126 -11.52 -4.12 8.84
N ASN A 127 -10.88 -4.56 7.78
CA ASN A 127 -10.15 -3.76 6.79
C ASN A 127 -8.89 -3.06 7.29
N SER A 128 -8.38 -3.43 8.48
CA SER A 128 -7.05 -3.00 8.91
C SER A 128 -5.98 -3.76 8.12
N TYR A 129 -4.83 -3.15 7.89
CA TYR A 129 -3.72 -3.80 7.19
C TYR A 129 -2.69 -4.32 8.18
N ILE A 130 -2.35 -5.59 8.05
CA ILE A 130 -1.19 -6.19 8.72
C ILE A 130 -0.13 -6.41 7.65
N ALA A 131 1.07 -5.88 7.88
CA ALA A 131 2.21 -6.02 6.98
C ALA A 131 3.45 -6.44 7.76
N TRP A 132 4.25 -7.32 7.16
CA TRP A 132 5.53 -7.77 7.71
C TRP A 132 6.63 -7.58 6.67
N ASP A 133 7.83 -7.36 7.18
CA ASP A 133 9.06 -7.42 6.44
C ASP A 133 10.12 -8.01 7.36
N PHE A 134 10.68 -9.16 7.00
CA PHE A 134 11.74 -9.78 7.78
C PHE A 134 12.80 -10.45 6.91
N SER A 135 13.99 -10.56 7.49
CA SER A 135 15.12 -11.31 6.97
C SER A 135 15.87 -11.99 8.10
N LEU A 136 16.65 -13.01 7.78
CA LEU A 136 17.58 -13.62 8.72
C LEU A 136 18.97 -13.01 8.59
N GLN A 137 19.61 -12.72 9.71
CA GLN A 137 21.00 -12.26 9.72
C GLN A 137 21.92 -13.35 9.16
N GLN A 138 22.64 -13.04 8.09
CA GLN A 138 23.53 -14.01 7.44
C GLN A 138 24.83 -14.17 8.26
N GLY A 139 25.07 -15.40 8.72
CA GLY A 139 26.33 -15.81 9.35
C GLY A 139 27.22 -16.60 8.38
N ALA A 140 28.41 -17.02 8.84
CA ALA A 140 29.43 -17.69 8.01
C ALA A 140 29.02 -19.04 7.38
N LEU A 141 27.90 -19.65 7.82
CA LEU A 141 27.28 -20.81 7.18
C LEU A 141 25.95 -20.40 6.53
N SER A 142 25.98 -20.11 5.23
CA SER A 142 24.83 -19.63 4.46
C SER A 142 23.75 -20.69 4.20
N THR A 143 24.05 -21.98 4.37
CA THR A 143 23.19 -23.10 3.93
C THR A 143 22.09 -23.51 4.93
N LEU A 144 21.98 -22.83 6.07
CA LEU A 144 21.03 -23.16 7.14
C LEU A 144 20.19 -21.93 7.55
N LEU A 145 19.90 -21.03 6.62
CA LEU A 145 19.31 -19.72 6.89
C LEU A 145 17.84 -19.61 6.46
N ASP A 146 17.01 -20.55 6.88
CA ASP A 146 15.56 -20.41 6.75
C ASP A 146 14.86 -20.39 8.11
N ILE A 147 13.62 -19.91 8.12
CA ILE A 147 12.71 -19.97 9.26
C ILE A 147 11.31 -20.33 8.77
N GLY A 148 10.60 -21.15 9.54
CA GLY A 148 9.18 -21.40 9.29
C GLY A 148 8.40 -20.12 9.58
N PHE A 149 7.50 -19.73 8.69
CA PHE A 149 6.64 -18.56 8.91
C PHE A 149 5.22 -18.86 8.46
N HIS A 150 4.25 -18.43 9.29
CA HIS A 150 2.83 -18.49 8.97
C HIS A 150 2.06 -17.46 9.78
N VAL A 151 0.82 -17.22 9.34
CA VAL A 151 -0.12 -16.31 9.99
C VAL A 151 -1.45 -17.01 10.20
N GLU A 152 -1.96 -16.97 11.41
CA GLU A 152 -3.27 -17.50 11.78
C GLU A 152 -4.16 -16.41 12.40
N TYR A 153 -5.44 -16.44 12.08
CA TYR A 153 -6.48 -15.70 12.79
C TYR A 153 -7.06 -16.58 13.90
N ILE A 154 -7.25 -15.99 15.07
CA ILE A 154 -7.86 -16.63 16.22
C ILE A 154 -9.16 -15.88 16.51
N SER A 155 -10.27 -16.57 16.32
CA SER A 155 -11.59 -16.01 16.63
C SER A 155 -11.79 -15.84 18.14
N PRO A 156 -12.78 -15.03 18.58
CA PRO A 156 -13.14 -14.94 20.00
C PRO A 156 -13.49 -16.30 20.63
N SER A 157 -13.97 -17.25 19.82
CA SER A 157 -14.26 -18.63 20.24
C SER A 157 -13.03 -19.54 20.30
N ARG A 158 -11.83 -19.01 20.03
CA ARG A 158 -10.54 -19.71 19.91
C ARG A 158 -10.40 -20.65 18.73
N GLU A 159 -11.35 -20.65 17.80
CA GLU A 159 -11.18 -21.31 16.51
C GLU A 159 -10.09 -20.62 15.69
N LYS A 160 -9.20 -21.41 15.09
CA LYS A 160 -8.06 -20.95 14.30
C LYS A 160 -8.36 -21.04 12.82
N THR A 161 -8.14 -19.95 12.10
CA THR A 161 -8.22 -19.90 10.63
C THR A 161 -6.84 -19.55 10.07
N LEU A 162 -6.36 -20.34 9.12
CA LEU A 162 -5.06 -20.08 8.47
C LEU A 162 -5.20 -18.91 7.48
N ILE A 163 -4.39 -17.86 7.66
CA ILE A 163 -4.36 -16.71 6.76
C ILE A 163 -3.21 -16.85 5.75
N LEU A 164 -2.02 -17.15 6.26
CA LEU A 164 -0.85 -17.49 5.46
C LEU A 164 -0.37 -18.88 5.86
N PRO A 165 -0.29 -19.84 4.92
CA PRO A 165 0.15 -21.20 5.23
C PRO A 165 1.63 -21.27 5.57
N TYR A 166 1.99 -22.26 6.38
CA TYR A 166 3.36 -22.55 6.77
C TYR A 166 4.26 -22.80 5.57
N ARG A 167 5.33 -22.00 5.48
CA ARG A 167 6.44 -22.18 4.53
C ARG A 167 7.76 -21.76 5.19
N ARG A 168 8.88 -22.20 4.61
CA ARG A 168 10.23 -21.85 5.08
C ARG A 168 10.79 -20.72 4.21
N TYR A 169 11.31 -19.68 4.84
CA TYR A 169 11.78 -18.46 4.19
C TYR A 169 13.15 -18.06 4.73
N GLU A 170 14.01 -17.54 3.86
CA GLU A 170 15.24 -16.85 4.28
C GLU A 170 14.96 -15.37 4.61
N ALA A 171 14.04 -14.78 3.84
CA ALA A 171 13.43 -13.48 4.03
C ALA A 171 12.05 -13.50 3.37
N ASP A 172 11.13 -12.68 3.87
CA ASP A 172 9.81 -12.51 3.26
C ASP A 172 9.24 -11.14 3.60
N GLN A 173 8.50 -10.57 2.64
CA GLN A 173 7.75 -9.35 2.81
C GLN A 173 6.33 -9.57 2.29
N GLY A 174 5.34 -9.19 3.08
CA GLY A 174 3.96 -9.39 2.70
C GLY A 174 3.00 -8.53 3.51
N ASN A 175 1.75 -8.52 3.06
CA ASN A 175 0.66 -7.85 3.75
C ASN A 175 -0.67 -8.49 3.39
N PHE A 176 -1.67 -8.27 4.23
CA PHE A 176 -3.07 -8.54 3.90
C PHE A 176 -3.99 -7.57 4.64
N CYS A 177 -5.21 -7.47 4.12
CA CYS A 177 -6.30 -6.72 4.72
C CYS A 177 -7.13 -7.65 5.62
N THR A 178 -7.38 -7.25 6.86
CA THR A 178 -8.06 -8.07 7.87
C THR A 178 -9.53 -8.24 7.52
N VAL A 179 -9.98 -9.49 7.42
CA VAL A 179 -11.39 -9.82 7.11
C VAL A 179 -12.25 -9.97 8.36
N PHE A 180 -11.63 -10.12 9.54
CA PHE A 180 -12.31 -10.28 10.82
C PHE A 180 -11.68 -9.38 11.88
N ALA A 181 -12.50 -8.88 12.81
CA ALA A 181 -11.99 -8.32 14.05
C ALA A 181 -11.60 -9.48 15.00
N GLY A 182 -10.54 -9.30 15.78
CA GLY A 182 -10.02 -10.33 16.69
C GLY A 182 -8.50 -10.41 16.65
N SER A 183 -7.96 -11.57 17.05
CA SER A 183 -6.51 -11.74 17.22
C SER A 183 -5.88 -12.37 15.99
N TYR A 184 -4.84 -11.74 15.46
CA TYR A 184 -3.99 -12.30 14.43
C TYR A 184 -2.64 -12.67 15.04
N LYS A 185 -2.21 -13.91 14.82
CA LYS A 185 -0.96 -14.45 15.35
C LYS A 185 0.00 -14.72 14.20
N LEU A 186 1.13 -14.04 14.24
CA LEU A 186 2.27 -14.26 13.35
C LEU A 186 3.27 -15.13 14.09
N VAL A 187 3.74 -16.19 13.44
CA VAL A 187 4.61 -17.18 14.08
C VAL A 187 5.84 -17.43 13.23
N TRP A 188 7.00 -17.15 13.83
CA TRP A 188 8.31 -17.54 13.32
C TRP A 188 8.76 -18.82 14.04
N ASP A 189 8.87 -19.90 13.29
CA ASP A 189 9.06 -21.24 13.79
C ASP A 189 10.47 -21.76 13.48
N ASN A 190 11.24 -22.01 14.55
CA ASN A 190 12.54 -22.67 14.51
C ASN A 190 12.51 -24.01 15.27
N SER A 191 11.32 -24.59 15.49
CA SER A 191 11.13 -25.85 16.21
C SER A 191 11.78 -27.05 15.53
N TYR A 192 11.92 -27.00 14.20
CA TYR A 192 12.59 -28.04 13.42
C TYR A 192 14.12 -28.01 13.56
N SER A 193 14.70 -26.91 14.04
CA SER A 193 16.15 -26.80 14.20
C SER A 193 16.58 -27.43 15.51
N THR A 194 17.51 -28.38 15.45
CA THR A 194 18.06 -29.07 16.62
C THR A 194 19.26 -28.34 17.23
N PHE A 195 20.03 -27.61 16.41
CA PHE A 195 21.33 -27.04 16.83
C PHE A 195 21.44 -25.53 16.62
N PHE A 196 20.70 -24.96 15.66
CA PHE A 196 20.93 -23.59 15.22
C PHE A 196 19.80 -22.66 15.68
N LYS A 197 20.18 -21.60 16.40
CA LYS A 197 19.32 -20.44 16.62
C LYS A 197 19.20 -19.63 15.33
N LYS A 198 18.13 -18.85 15.20
CA LYS A 198 17.91 -17.88 14.11
C LYS A 198 17.93 -16.47 14.68
N VAL A 199 18.49 -15.53 13.94
CA VAL A 199 18.44 -14.10 14.30
C VAL A 199 17.57 -13.42 13.26
N LEU A 200 16.38 -13.02 13.69
CA LEU A 200 15.39 -12.35 12.85
C LEU A 200 15.64 -10.85 12.91
N ILE A 201 15.75 -10.24 11.74
CA ILE A 201 15.84 -8.79 11.54
C ILE A 201 14.58 -8.40 10.77
N GLY A 202 13.72 -7.58 11.36
CA GLY A 202 12.49 -7.21 10.68
C GLY A 202 11.64 -6.20 11.41
N ILE A 203 10.63 -5.71 10.70
CA ILE A 203 9.65 -4.75 11.19
C ILE A 203 8.26 -5.33 10.96
N LEU A 204 7.39 -5.15 11.95
CA LEU A 204 5.98 -5.50 11.89
C LEU A 204 5.16 -4.21 11.92
N PHE A 205 4.30 -4.04 10.93
CA PHE A 205 3.41 -2.88 10.84
C PHE A 205 1.95 -3.33 10.98
N VAL A 206 1.20 -2.56 11.77
CA VAL A 206 -0.25 -2.63 11.81
C VAL A 206 -0.77 -1.24 11.45
N ILE A 207 -1.50 -1.16 10.35
CA ILE A 207 -2.15 0.06 9.89
C ILE A 207 -3.64 -0.12 10.15
N TYR A 208 -4.17 0.61 11.13
CA TYR A 208 -5.59 0.61 11.42
C TYR A 208 -6.34 1.36 10.34
N SER A 209 -7.43 0.78 9.82
CA SER A 209 -8.33 1.52 8.94
C SER A 209 -9.08 2.55 9.79
N LEU A 210 -8.77 3.84 9.61
CA LEU A 210 -9.68 4.88 10.05
C LEU A 210 -10.93 4.79 9.17
N TYR A 211 -12.08 4.61 9.81
CA TYR A 211 -13.38 4.81 9.17
C TYR A 211 -13.40 6.22 8.56
N ILE A 212 -13.37 6.29 7.23
CA ILE A 212 -13.78 7.46 6.44
C ILE A 212 -15.09 7.08 5.77
#